data_AF-A0A524CQ46-F1
#
_entry.id   AF-A0A524CQ46-F1
#
_cell.length_a   1.000
_cell.length_b   1.000
_cell.length_c   1.000
_cell.angle_alpha   90.00
_cell.angle_beta   90.00
_cell.angle_gamma   90.00
#
_symmetry.space_group_name_H-M   'P 1'
#
loop_
_entity.id
_entity.type
_entity.pdbx_description
1 polymer ?
#
loop_
_entity_poly.entity_id
_entity_poly.type
_entity_poly.pdbx_seq_one_letter_code
_entity_poly.pdbx_strand_id
1 'polypeptide(L)'
;MSLEAKKEGTLRILGNGLIILGLILTAIQDLLIFNCSIIPYIIVFSIGAWLCLFVLAKFEVEIVVDYFLHYLILLVLFTAGLIIIGLNACIASKLKFDFIFRIISLVFIMVCWHYSLSIYKKEKIISILTLIGYLIITLIFRLEEIWSLISLFLICGGFVIILGAEWIMKRKQMLRYI
;
A
#
# COMPACT_ATOMS: atom_id res chain seq x y z
N MET A 1 -4.75 -28.07 4.73
CA MET A 1 -5.78 -27.19 4.11
C MET A 1 -6.76 -28.03 3.31
N SER A 2 -8.07 -27.89 3.54
CA SER A 2 -9.09 -28.52 2.68
C SER A 2 -9.01 -27.93 1.25
N LEU A 3 -9.36 -28.73 0.22
CA LEU A 3 -9.35 -28.29 -1.18
C LEU A 3 -10.19 -27.02 -1.44
N GLU A 4 -11.23 -26.78 -0.63
CA GLU A 4 -12.05 -25.57 -0.69
C GLU A 4 -11.35 -24.34 -0.10
N ALA A 5 -10.64 -24.49 1.02
CA ALA A 5 -9.85 -23.41 1.60
C ALA A 5 -8.70 -22.98 0.66
N LYS A 6 -8.19 -23.90 -0.17
CA LYS A 6 -7.16 -23.61 -1.17
C LYS A 6 -7.66 -22.65 -2.26
N LYS A 7 -8.89 -22.82 -2.76
CA LYS A 7 -9.47 -21.94 -3.79
C LYS A 7 -9.68 -20.52 -3.28
N GLU A 8 -10.27 -20.37 -2.09
CA GLU A 8 -10.49 -19.04 -1.51
C GLU A 8 -9.15 -18.39 -1.11
N GLY A 9 -8.20 -19.17 -0.60
CA GLY A 9 -6.83 -18.71 -0.36
C GLY A 9 -6.15 -18.17 -1.63
N THR A 10 -6.30 -18.86 -2.77
CA THR A 10 -5.77 -18.37 -4.05
C THR A 10 -6.44 -17.07 -4.52
N LEU A 11 -7.74 -16.90 -4.27
CA LEU A 11 -8.43 -15.63 -4.58
C LEU A 11 -7.90 -14.47 -3.73
N ARG A 12 -7.63 -14.70 -2.44
CA ARG A 12 -7.01 -13.68 -1.57
C ARG A 12 -5.62 -13.28 -2.09
N ILE A 13 -4.80 -14.25 -2.48
CA ILE A 13 -3.47 -13.99 -3.06
C ILE A 13 -3.59 -13.21 -4.37
N LEU A 14 -4.54 -13.57 -5.24
CA LEU A 14 -4.78 -12.88 -6.50
C LEU A 14 -5.21 -11.43 -6.27
N GLY A 15 -6.15 -11.19 -5.35
CA GLY A 15 -6.54 -9.83 -4.96
C GLY A 15 -5.38 -9.01 -4.39
N ASN A 16 -4.52 -9.64 -3.59
CA ASN A 16 -3.31 -9.01 -3.08
C ASN A 16 -2.30 -8.67 -4.19
N GLY A 17 -2.19 -9.52 -5.21
CA GLY A 17 -1.39 -9.26 -6.42
C GLY A 17 -1.91 -8.08 -7.23
N LEU A 18 -3.23 -7.94 -7.38
CA LEU A 18 -3.85 -6.78 -8.04
C LEU A 18 -3.55 -5.46 -7.32
N ILE A 19 -3.55 -5.46 -5.98
CA ILE A 19 -3.17 -4.28 -5.18
C ILE A 19 -1.70 -3.89 -5.45
N ILE A 20 -0.78 -4.86 -5.52
CA ILE A 20 0.64 -4.59 -5.87
C ILE A 20 0.75 -3.99 -7.26
N LEU A 21 0.06 -4.56 -8.25
CA LEU A 21 0.09 -4.04 -9.62
C LEU A 21 -0.41 -2.60 -9.68
N GLY A 22 -1.50 -2.29 -8.98
CA GLY A 22 -1.99 -0.91 -8.88
C GLY A 22 -1.01 0.02 -8.17
N LEU A 23 -0.32 -0.45 -7.12
CA LEU A 23 0.74 0.31 -6.45
C LEU A 23 1.92 0.61 -7.39
N ILE A 24 2.37 -0.38 -8.17
CA ILE A 24 3.46 -0.20 -9.14
C ILE A 24 3.06 0.83 -10.20
N LEU A 25 1.86 0.73 -10.77
CA LEU A 25 1.37 1.70 -11.75
C LEU A 25 1.27 3.11 -11.16
N THR A 26 0.79 3.22 -9.94
CA THR A 26 0.73 4.48 -9.19
C THR A 26 2.12 5.09 -9.00
N ALA A 27 3.12 4.26 -8.64
CA ALA A 27 4.49 4.70 -8.49
C ALA A 27 5.10 5.16 -9.82
N ILE A 28 4.90 4.40 -10.91
CA ILE A 28 5.36 4.78 -12.25
C ILE A 28 4.78 6.13 -12.65
N GLN A 29 3.49 6.34 -12.39
CA GLN A 29 2.82 7.61 -12.67
C GLN A 29 3.44 8.77 -11.87
N ASP A 30 3.67 8.60 -10.56
CA ASP A 30 4.31 9.63 -9.75
C ASP A 30 5.73 9.96 -10.28
N LEU A 31 6.48 8.96 -10.77
CA LEU A 31 7.81 9.18 -11.39
C LEU A 31 7.71 10.00 -12.69
N LEU A 32 6.67 9.78 -13.50
CA LEU A 32 6.45 10.54 -14.74
C LEU A 32 6.07 12.00 -14.46
N ILE A 33 5.23 12.25 -13.44
CA ILE A 33 4.78 13.59 -13.06
C ILE A 33 5.94 14.40 -12.48
N PHE A 34 6.75 13.77 -11.62
CA PHE A 34 7.88 14.41 -10.98
C PHE A 34 9.21 14.15 -11.68
N ASN A 35 9.21 13.95 -13.00
CA ASN A 35 10.41 13.67 -13.81
C ASN A 35 11.49 14.80 -13.77
N CYS A 36 11.30 15.82 -12.94
CA CYS A 36 12.23 16.89 -12.70
C CYS A 36 13.08 16.61 -11.44
N SER A 37 14.41 16.68 -11.57
CA SER A 37 15.37 16.76 -10.46
C SER A 37 15.43 15.50 -9.56
N ILE A 38 15.65 15.67 -8.25
CA ILE A 38 15.93 14.60 -7.29
C ILE A 38 14.67 13.83 -6.83
N ILE A 39 13.47 14.33 -7.16
CA ILE A 39 12.19 13.84 -6.64
C ILE A 39 11.90 12.37 -7.01
N PRO A 40 12.17 11.89 -8.24
CA PRO A 40 11.97 10.49 -8.61
C PRO A 40 12.78 9.54 -7.71
N TYR A 41 14.02 9.91 -7.40
CA TYR A 41 14.86 9.12 -6.49
C TYR A 41 14.25 9.05 -5.08
N ILE A 42 13.73 10.17 -4.58
CA ILE A 42 13.05 10.22 -3.28
C ILE A 42 11.84 9.27 -3.25
N ILE A 43 11.05 9.25 -4.32
CA ILE A 43 9.90 8.34 -4.46
C ILE A 43 10.37 6.88 -4.44
N VAL A 44 11.39 6.54 -5.26
CA VAL A 44 11.95 5.18 -5.32
C VAL A 44 12.51 4.74 -3.97
N PHE A 45 13.29 5.59 -3.29
CA PHE A 45 13.85 5.28 -1.97
C PHE A 45 12.76 5.10 -0.91
N SER A 46 11.73 5.95 -0.92
CA SER A 46 10.59 5.82 -0.01
C SER A 46 9.89 4.48 -0.23
N ILE A 47 9.53 4.17 -1.47
CA ILE A 47 8.85 2.93 -1.84
C ILE A 47 9.69 1.71 -1.46
N GLY A 48 10.97 1.71 -1.81
CA GLY A 48 11.89 0.61 -1.54
C GLY A 48 12.05 0.32 -0.06
N ALA A 49 12.16 1.36 0.78
CA ALA A 49 12.30 1.20 2.23
C ALA A 49 11.05 0.56 2.86
N TRP A 50 9.85 1.02 2.48
CA TRP A 50 8.59 0.44 2.96
C TRP A 50 8.36 -0.99 2.46
N LEU A 51 8.65 -1.27 1.19
CA LEU A 51 8.55 -2.63 0.65
C LEU A 51 9.51 -3.59 1.37
N CYS A 52 10.76 -3.18 1.61
CA CYS A 52 11.73 -3.99 2.32
C CYS A 52 11.23 -4.36 3.72
N LEU A 53 10.77 -3.37 4.49
CA LEU A 53 10.24 -3.60 5.84
C LEU A 53 9.03 -4.55 5.84
N PHE A 54 8.06 -4.33 4.96
CA PHE A 54 6.87 -5.16 4.91
C PHE A 54 7.12 -6.56 4.38
N VAL A 55 8.07 -6.74 3.47
CA VAL A 55 8.49 -8.06 3.01
C VAL A 55 9.18 -8.81 4.14
N LEU A 56 10.11 -8.18 4.85
CA LEU A 56 10.80 -8.79 6.00
C LEU A 56 9.83 -9.16 7.13
N ALA A 57 8.88 -8.27 7.43
CA ALA A 57 7.84 -8.55 8.42
C ALA A 57 6.92 -9.71 8.00
N LYS A 58 6.62 -9.83 6.69
CA LYS A 58 5.76 -10.89 6.15
C LYS A 58 6.44 -12.25 6.07
N PHE A 59 7.78 -12.28 5.99
CA PHE A 59 8.59 -13.49 6.11
C PHE A 59 8.88 -13.87 7.57
N GLU A 60 8.28 -13.18 8.54
CA GLU A 60 8.43 -13.43 9.97
C GLU A 60 9.91 -13.50 10.40
N VAL A 61 10.76 -12.66 9.80
CA VAL A 61 12.17 -12.58 10.22
C VAL A 61 12.17 -12.15 11.69
N GLU A 62 12.59 -13.03 12.59
CA GLU A 62 12.41 -12.91 14.06
C GLU A 62 12.79 -11.51 14.58
N ILE A 63 13.95 -11.00 14.13
CA ILE A 63 14.46 -9.67 14.48
C ILE A 63 13.47 -8.55 14.10
N VAL A 64 12.83 -8.64 12.93
CA VAL A 64 11.90 -7.61 12.45
C VAL A 64 10.55 -7.72 13.13
N VAL A 65 10.10 -8.93 13.49
CA VAL A 65 8.83 -9.14 14.19
C VAL A 65 8.93 -8.59 15.63
N ASP A 66 10.01 -8.93 16.35
CA ASP A 66 10.20 -8.52 17.74
C ASP A 66 10.35 -7.00 17.91
N TYR A 67 10.96 -6.33 16.92
CA TYR A 67 11.22 -4.90 16.94
C TYR A 67 10.41 -4.12 15.90
N PHE A 68 9.29 -4.67 15.40
CA PHE A 68 8.51 -4.11 14.29
C PHE A 68 8.15 -2.63 14.51
N LEU A 69 7.72 -2.28 15.73
CA LEU A 69 7.32 -0.92 16.07
C LEU A 69 8.51 0.06 16.00
N HIS A 70 9.70 -0.36 16.43
CA HIS A 70 10.92 0.45 16.34
C HIS A 70 11.30 0.68 14.87
N TYR A 71 11.26 -0.37 14.05
CA TYR A 71 11.52 -0.25 12.61
C TYR A 71 10.47 0.61 11.89
N LEU A 72 9.20 0.52 12.29
CA LEU A 72 8.13 1.37 11.77
C LEU A 72 8.37 2.85 12.10
N ILE A 73 8.73 3.17 13.35
CA ILE A 73 9.07 4.55 13.76
C ILE A 73 10.26 5.06 12.94
N LEU A 74 11.33 4.27 12.81
CA LEU A 74 12.51 4.63 12.04
C LEU A 74 12.15 4.92 10.58
N LEU A 75 11.26 4.10 10.01
CA LEU A 75 10.79 4.27 8.64
C LEU A 75 9.94 5.53 8.45
N VAL A 76 9.08 5.86 9.41
CA VAL A 76 8.29 7.11 9.40
C VAL A 76 9.20 8.33 9.51
N LEU A 77 10.21 8.30 10.39
CA LEU A 77 11.19 9.37 10.49
C LEU A 77 12.02 9.51 9.20
N PHE A 78 12.39 8.38 8.60
CA PHE A 78 13.10 8.35 7.32
C PHE A 78 12.26 8.97 6.20
N THR A 79 10.98 8.60 6.07
CA THR A 79 10.11 9.20 5.04
C THR A 79 9.79 10.66 5.32
N ALA A 80 9.64 11.06 6.59
CA ALA A 80 9.48 12.47 6.95
C ALA A 80 10.71 13.29 6.51
N GLY A 81 11.92 12.78 6.77
CA GLY A 81 13.16 13.41 6.30
C GLY A 81 13.23 13.54 4.78
N LEU A 82 12.86 12.48 4.05
CA LEU A 82 12.79 12.49 2.59
C LEU A 82 11.76 13.50 2.05
N ILE A 83 10.60 13.64 2.69
CA ILE A 83 9.60 14.64 2.34
C ILE A 83 10.18 16.05 2.49
N ILE A 84 10.88 16.34 3.60
CA ILE A 84 11.51 17.66 3.83
C ILE A 84 12.53 17.98 2.72
N ILE A 85 13.35 16.99 2.33
CA ILE A 85 14.30 17.16 1.23
C ILE A 85 13.55 17.44 -0.09
N GLY A 86 12.50 16.68 -0.40
CA GLY A 86 11.70 16.87 -1.61
C GLY A 86 10.98 18.22 -1.67
N LEU A 87 10.52 18.74 -0.52
CA LEU A 87 9.90 20.06 -0.43
C LEU A 87 10.85 21.20 -0.82
N ASN A 88 12.14 21.06 -0.53
CA ASN A 88 13.16 22.02 -0.93
C ASN A 88 13.52 21.90 -2.42
N ALA A 89 13.30 20.73 -3.03
CA ALA A 89 13.52 20.52 -4.45
C ALA A 89 12.38 21.04 -5.35
N CYS A 90 11.15 21.11 -4.83
CA CYS A 90 10.00 21.64 -5.56
C CYS A 90 10.03 23.18 -5.63
N ILE A 91 10.12 23.73 -6.85
CA ILE A 91 10.17 25.17 -7.09
C ILE A 91 8.77 25.82 -6.92
N ALA A 92 7.71 25.15 -7.36
CA ALA A 92 6.33 25.66 -7.29
C ALA A 92 5.59 25.19 -6.03
N SER A 93 4.82 26.08 -5.40
CA SER A 93 4.06 25.79 -4.17
C SER A 93 2.98 24.72 -4.37
N LYS A 94 2.30 24.70 -5.53
CA LYS A 94 1.30 23.67 -5.85
C LYS A 94 1.92 22.25 -5.86
N LEU A 95 3.09 22.11 -6.48
CA LEU A 95 3.83 20.84 -6.55
C LEU A 95 4.31 20.34 -5.17
N LYS A 96 4.52 21.24 -4.19
CA LYS A 96 4.89 20.86 -2.82
C LYS A 96 3.78 20.10 -2.12
N PHE A 97 2.55 20.61 -2.18
CA PHE A 97 1.39 19.95 -1.58
C PHE A 97 1.08 18.64 -2.30
N ASP A 98 1.05 18.66 -3.64
CA ASP A 98 0.83 17.44 -4.44
C ASP A 98 1.85 16.35 -4.10
N PHE A 99 3.13 16.71 -3.95
CA PHE A 99 4.18 15.77 -3.59
C PHE A 99 3.97 15.14 -2.21
N ILE A 100 3.67 15.94 -1.17
CA ILE A 100 3.41 15.41 0.18
C ILE A 100 2.25 14.41 0.15
N PHE A 101 1.12 14.80 -0.44
CA PHE A 101 -0.07 13.94 -0.47
C PHE A 101 0.15 12.68 -1.30
N ARG A 102 0.89 12.76 -2.40
CA ARG A 102 1.28 11.58 -3.19
C ARG A 102 2.13 10.60 -2.38
N ILE A 103 3.13 11.06 -1.62
CA ILE A 103 3.90 10.18 -0.72
C ILE A 103 3.01 9.58 0.36
N ILE A 104 2.16 10.38 1.04
CA ILE A 104 1.26 9.86 2.08
C ILE A 104 0.33 8.78 1.52
N SER A 105 -0.21 8.99 0.31
CA SER A 105 -1.06 7.99 -0.33
C SER A 105 -0.30 6.70 -0.67
N LEU A 106 0.97 6.79 -1.09
CA LEU A 106 1.83 5.61 -1.31
C LEU A 106 2.04 4.83 -0.01
N VAL A 107 2.29 5.52 1.10
CA VAL A 107 2.40 4.88 2.42
C VAL A 107 1.11 4.18 2.80
N PHE A 108 -0.04 4.85 2.62
CA PHE A 108 -1.35 4.25 2.93
C PHE A 108 -1.65 2.99 2.12
N ILE A 109 -1.37 2.98 0.81
CA ILE A 109 -1.60 1.78 0.00
C ILE A 109 -0.64 0.65 0.38
N MET A 110 0.59 0.95 0.81
CA MET A 110 1.52 -0.06 1.29
C MET A 110 1.09 -0.69 2.61
N VAL A 111 0.63 0.12 3.56
CA VAL A 111 0.06 -0.37 4.82
C VAL A 111 -1.21 -1.20 4.54
N CYS A 112 -2.08 -0.72 3.65
CA CYS A 112 -3.27 -1.44 3.22
C CYS A 112 -2.90 -2.82 2.65
N TRP A 113 -1.93 -2.86 1.74
CA TRP A 113 -1.43 -4.07 1.11
C TRP A 113 -0.87 -5.06 2.14
N HIS A 114 -0.03 -4.60 3.07
CA HIS A 114 0.58 -5.44 4.10
C HIS A 114 -0.48 -6.15 4.94
N TYR A 115 -1.47 -5.41 5.45
CA TYR A 115 -2.54 -5.96 6.29
C TYR A 115 -3.71 -6.58 5.52
N SER A 116 -3.74 -6.50 4.19
CA SER A 116 -4.88 -6.95 3.38
C SER A 116 -5.19 -8.45 3.56
N LEU A 117 -4.16 -9.28 3.78
CA LEU A 117 -4.27 -10.72 3.98
C LEU A 117 -4.37 -11.13 5.46
N SER A 118 -4.39 -10.19 6.39
CA SER A 118 -4.52 -10.52 7.80
C SER A 118 -5.91 -11.10 8.12
N ILE A 119 -5.94 -12.10 8.98
CA ILE A 119 -7.16 -12.71 9.52
C ILE A 119 -7.60 -11.96 10.81
N TYR A 120 -6.69 -11.22 11.44
CA TYR A 120 -6.96 -10.51 12.68
C TYR A 120 -7.82 -9.26 12.44
N LYS A 121 -8.90 -9.13 13.21
CA LYS A 121 -9.86 -8.02 13.06
C LYS A 121 -9.21 -6.63 13.13
N LYS A 122 -8.27 -6.42 14.06
CA LYS A 122 -7.60 -5.13 14.26
C LYS A 122 -6.81 -4.71 13.01
N GLU A 123 -5.99 -5.61 12.49
CA GLU A 123 -5.20 -5.40 11.28
C GLU A 123 -6.09 -5.19 10.04
N LYS A 124 -7.21 -5.91 9.96
CA LYS A 124 -8.17 -5.71 8.88
C LYS A 124 -8.81 -4.32 8.90
N ILE A 125 -9.16 -3.81 10.09
CA ILE A 125 -9.67 -2.45 10.25
C ILE A 125 -8.62 -1.43 9.78
N ILE A 126 -7.34 -1.63 10.14
CA ILE A 126 -6.25 -0.77 9.67
C ILE A 126 -6.15 -0.80 8.14
N SER A 127 -6.24 -1.98 7.51
CA SER A 127 -6.26 -2.13 6.05
C SER A 127 -7.41 -1.35 5.39
N ILE A 128 -8.63 -1.43 5.93
CA ILE A 128 -9.80 -0.69 5.42
C ILE A 128 -9.63 0.83 5.58
N LEU A 129 -9.19 1.29 6.76
CA LEU A 129 -9.01 2.72 7.03
C LEU A 129 -7.94 3.34 6.13
N THR A 130 -6.82 2.63 5.95
CA THR A 130 -5.74 3.08 5.06
C THR A 130 -6.16 3.06 3.59
N LEU A 131 -6.98 2.10 3.15
CA LEU A 131 -7.59 2.13 1.82
C LEU A 131 -8.49 3.36 1.63
N ILE A 132 -9.36 3.66 2.60
CA ILE A 132 -10.23 4.85 2.53
C ILE A 132 -9.38 6.12 2.44
N GLY A 133 -8.34 6.23 3.27
CA GLY A 133 -7.40 7.35 3.22
C GLY A 133 -6.72 7.47 1.86
N TYR A 134 -6.25 6.36 1.29
CA TYR A 134 -5.68 6.32 -0.06
C TYR A 134 -6.68 6.81 -1.12
N LEU A 135 -7.93 6.35 -1.07
CA LEU A 135 -8.96 6.73 -2.02
C LEU A 135 -9.29 8.22 -1.95
N ILE A 136 -9.45 8.79 -0.74
CA ILE A 136 -9.70 10.22 -0.56
C ILE A 136 -8.57 11.05 -1.19
N ILE A 137 -7.32 10.71 -0.87
CA ILE A 137 -6.16 11.44 -1.42
C ILE A 137 -6.08 11.28 -2.94
N THR A 138 -6.34 10.08 -3.46
CA THR A 138 -6.30 9.81 -4.91
C THR A 138 -7.39 10.59 -5.66
N LEU A 139 -8.60 10.66 -5.11
CA LEU A 139 -9.70 11.43 -5.70
C LEU A 139 -9.36 12.92 -5.80
N ILE A 140 -8.69 13.48 -4.79
CA ILE A 140 -8.39 14.92 -4.72
C ILE A 140 -7.14 15.29 -5.53
N PHE A 141 -6.07 14.48 -5.46
CA PHE A 141 -4.74 14.87 -5.95
C PHE A 141 -4.25 14.10 -7.18
N ARG A 142 -4.98 13.06 -7.64
CA ARG A 142 -4.50 12.15 -8.69
C ARG A 142 -5.47 11.92 -9.84
N LEU A 143 -6.74 12.27 -9.70
CA LEU A 143 -7.78 11.81 -10.64
C LEU A 143 -7.71 12.42 -12.05
N GLU A 144 -6.81 13.38 -12.28
CA GLU A 144 -6.66 14.08 -13.57
C GLU A 144 -6.14 13.16 -14.70
N GLU A 145 -5.50 12.03 -14.36
CA GLU A 145 -4.86 11.15 -15.34
C GLU A 145 -5.56 9.79 -15.49
N ILE A 146 -5.62 9.26 -16.72
CA ILE A 146 -6.28 7.99 -17.02
C ILE A 146 -5.60 6.79 -16.31
N TRP A 147 -4.29 6.87 -16.11
CA TRP A 147 -3.50 5.86 -15.39
C TRP A 147 -3.88 5.77 -13.91
N SER A 148 -4.32 6.88 -13.31
CA SER A 148 -4.85 6.92 -11.94
C SER A 148 -6.12 6.10 -11.81
N LEU A 149 -7.00 6.19 -12.81
CA LEU A 149 -8.26 5.43 -12.84
C LEU A 149 -8.00 3.93 -12.96
N ILE A 150 -7.05 3.53 -13.83
CA ILE A 150 -6.65 2.12 -13.97
C ILE A 150 -6.08 1.60 -12.64
N SER A 151 -5.18 2.35 -12.02
CA SER A 151 -4.57 1.99 -10.74
C SER A 151 -5.62 1.87 -9.63
N LEU A 152 -6.56 2.81 -9.56
CA LEU A 152 -7.68 2.79 -8.61
C LEU A 152 -8.59 1.59 -8.84
N PHE A 153 -8.91 1.26 -10.09
CA PHE A 153 -9.73 0.10 -10.43
C PHE A 153 -9.05 -1.21 -10.02
N LEU A 154 -7.74 -1.34 -10.25
CA LEU A 154 -6.96 -2.51 -9.81
C LEU A 154 -6.92 -2.64 -8.29
N ILE A 155 -6.68 -1.56 -7.57
CA ILE A 155 -6.62 -1.55 -6.10
C ILE A 155 -7.98 -1.89 -5.50
N CYS A 156 -9.05 -1.19 -5.92
CA CYS A 156 -10.41 -1.45 -5.44
C CYS A 156 -10.88 -2.85 -5.81
N GLY A 157 -10.66 -3.28 -7.06
CA GLY A 157 -11.01 -4.63 -7.52
C GLY A 157 -10.28 -5.71 -6.73
N GLY A 158 -8.97 -5.54 -6.51
CA GLY A 158 -8.16 -6.43 -5.68
C GLY A 158 -8.71 -6.52 -4.25
N PHE A 159 -9.05 -5.40 -3.64
CA PHE A 159 -9.61 -5.36 -2.29
C PHE A 159 -10.99 -6.04 -2.19
N VAL A 160 -11.87 -5.80 -3.16
CA VAL A 160 -13.20 -6.44 -3.24
C VAL A 160 -13.06 -7.95 -3.37
N ILE A 161 -12.11 -8.44 -4.18
CA ILE A 161 -11.83 -9.88 -4.31
C ILE A 161 -11.38 -10.48 -2.97
N ILE A 162 -10.49 -9.79 -2.24
CA ILE A 162 -10.04 -10.24 -0.91
C ILE A 162 -11.20 -10.33 0.07
N LEU A 163 -12.03 -9.28 0.17
CA LEU A 163 -13.18 -9.27 1.08
C LEU A 163 -14.23 -10.31 0.70
N GLY A 164 -14.47 -10.50 -0.60
CA GLY A 164 -15.38 -11.53 -1.12
C GLY A 164 -14.93 -12.93 -0.72
N ALA A 165 -13.65 -13.26 -0.95
CA ALA A 165 -13.07 -14.54 -0.55
C ALA A 165 -13.16 -14.76 0.97
N GLU A 166 -12.84 -13.74 1.78
CA GLU A 166 -12.96 -13.83 3.24
C GLU A 166 -14.39 -14.04 3.72
N TRP A 167 -15.37 -13.39 3.08
CA TRP A 167 -16.78 -13.57 3.41
C TRP A 167 -17.24 -15.00 3.14
N ILE A 168 -16.84 -15.58 1.99
CA ILE A 168 -17.12 -16.97 1.65
C ILE A 168 -16.46 -17.92 2.65
N MET A 169 -15.20 -17.69 3.02
CA MET A 169 -14.47 -18.50 4.00
C MET A 169 -15.11 -18.45 5.39
N LYS A 170 -15.61 -17.27 5.80
CA LYS A 170 -16.34 -17.09 7.06
C LYS A 170 -17.66 -17.86 7.05
N ARG A 171 -18.42 -17.79 5.94
CA ARG A 171 -19.69 -18.51 5.79
C ARG A 171 -19.51 -20.02 5.84
N LYS A 172 -18.41 -20.53 5.26
CA LYS A 172 -18.05 -21.95 5.26
C LYS A 172 -17.29 -22.42 6.52
N GLN A 173 -17.13 -21.55 7.54
CA GLN A 173 -16.34 -21.81 8.76
C GLN A 173 -14.88 -22.27 8.52
N MET A 174 -14.31 -21.96 7.35
CA MET A 174 -12.96 -22.39 6.97
C MET A 174 -11.86 -21.58 7.64
N LEU A 175 -12.19 -20.40 8.18
CA LEU A 175 -11.25 -19.53 8.89
C LEU A 175 -10.69 -20.14 10.18
N ARG A 176 -11.26 -21.22 10.72
CA ARG A 176 -10.69 -21.95 11.88
C ARG A 176 -9.53 -22.88 11.50
N TYR A 177 -9.38 -23.19 10.21
CA TYR A 177 -8.43 -24.19 9.71
C TYR A 177 -7.21 -23.54 9.00
N ILE A 178 -7.07 -22.22 9.12
CA ILE A 178 -6.00 -21.38 8.58
C ILE A 178 -5.44 -20.60 9.75
#